data_AF-A0A5N7ZDF7-F1
#
_entry.id   AF-A0A5N7ZDF7-F1
#
_cell.length_a   1.000
_cell.length_b   1.000
_cell.length_c   1.000
_cell.angle_alpha   90.00
_cell.angle_beta   90.00
_cell.angle_gamma   90.00
#
_symmetry.space_group_name_H-M   'P 1'
#
loop_
_entity.id
_entity.type
_entity.pdbx_description
1 polymer ?
#
loop_
_entity_poly.entity_id
_entity_poly.type
_entity_poly.pdbx_seq_one_letter_code
_entity_poly.pdbx_strand_id
1 'polypeptide(L)'
;KNNVVDVTNYVLHELGQPLHAFDAAKIKGGKVTVKTVAAGTKFVTLDEVERTLHEEDLMICDDNGPMCIAGVFGGKNSGVSENTTAIFLESAYFNPISVRKTAKRHTLSTDASFRFERGIDPTITEYALKRAALLIQEVAGGEITSDVIDLYPKKIEDFSVLLNFNNVTKIIGQELSKETIKKILVSLDIKVNSVSDAGLGLTIPAYRVDVQREIDVIEEILRVYGYNNINFTPKLNASISNSSRTEDYKIQNIIANQLVSQGFNEMMANSLTSPEYVKLSEKLKEEFNVLMLNPLSNDLSAMRQSLLFSGLEAISFNINRKRSDLKLFEFGKSYHKLPSGYEENKHLTLFVTGNRLMESWITPQQPSDFFLFKVNDKGPDIAILRTLGATPAQIMGTFMVQGSLI
;
A
#
# COMPACT_ATOMS: atom_id res chain seq x y z
N LYS A 1 -27.01 24.49 -7.81
CA LYS A 1 -26.41 25.13 -6.62
C LYS A 1 -27.52 25.30 -5.62
N ASN A 2 -27.34 24.82 -4.39
CA ASN A 2 -28.44 24.66 -3.42
C ASN A 2 -27.88 25.03 -2.04
N ASN A 3 -28.47 26.03 -1.39
CA ASN A 3 -28.06 26.54 -0.08
C ASN A 3 -28.08 25.46 1.02
N VAL A 4 -29.05 24.53 1.00
CA VAL A 4 -29.10 23.41 1.96
C VAL A 4 -27.91 22.47 1.78
N VAL A 5 -27.57 22.13 0.53
CA VAL A 5 -26.40 21.29 0.22
C VAL A 5 -25.11 22.01 0.63
N ASP A 6 -25.02 23.31 0.36
CA ASP A 6 -23.87 24.13 0.74
C ASP A 6 -23.69 24.16 2.26
N VAL A 7 -24.77 24.25 3.06
CA VAL A 7 -24.68 24.16 4.52
C VAL A 7 -24.17 22.78 4.97
N THR A 8 -24.68 21.68 4.42
CA THR A 8 -24.19 20.34 4.80
C THR A 8 -22.71 20.15 4.49
N ASN A 9 -22.23 20.67 3.35
CA ASN A 9 -20.80 20.66 3.01
C ASN A 9 -19.99 21.60 3.90
N TYR A 10 -20.51 22.80 4.18
CA TYR A 10 -19.86 23.77 5.05
C TYR A 10 -19.63 23.19 6.44
N VAL A 11 -20.65 22.60 7.06
CA VAL A 11 -20.54 21.99 8.40
C VAL A 11 -19.61 20.77 8.39
N LEU A 12 -19.59 19.99 7.32
CA LEU A 12 -18.60 18.93 7.12
C LEU A 12 -17.16 19.47 7.11
N HIS A 13 -16.92 20.66 6.58
CA HIS A 13 -15.59 21.29 6.59
C HIS A 13 -15.29 22.03 7.89
N GLU A 14 -16.30 22.62 8.54
CA GLU A 14 -16.19 23.35 9.81
C GLU A 14 -15.92 22.40 10.98
N LEU A 15 -16.65 21.28 11.04
CA LEU A 15 -16.67 20.37 12.19
C LEU A 15 -16.15 18.96 11.88
N GLY A 16 -15.91 18.63 10.60
CA GLY A 16 -15.48 17.29 10.21
C GLY A 16 -16.59 16.23 10.17
N GLN A 17 -17.85 16.61 10.45
CA GLN A 17 -19.01 15.70 10.47
C GLN A 17 -19.77 15.75 9.14
N PRO A 18 -19.78 14.66 8.34
CA PRO A 18 -20.66 14.58 7.19
C PRO A 18 -22.13 14.57 7.57
N LEU A 19 -22.93 15.31 6.82
CA LEU A 19 -24.38 15.43 6.99
C LEU A 19 -25.08 15.12 5.67
N HIS A 20 -26.33 14.68 5.75
CA HIS A 20 -27.18 14.51 4.58
C HIS A 20 -28.55 15.16 4.78
N ALA A 21 -29.06 15.84 3.76
CA ALA A 21 -30.40 16.40 3.76
C ALA A 21 -31.26 15.62 2.76
N PHE A 22 -32.29 14.97 3.27
CA PHE A 22 -33.32 14.32 2.47
C PHE A 22 -34.50 15.26 2.26
N ASP A 23 -35.15 15.16 1.11
CA ASP A 23 -36.47 15.75 0.93
C ASP A 23 -37.50 14.95 1.73
N ALA A 24 -38.10 15.56 2.75
CA ALA A 24 -38.99 14.88 3.67
C ALA A 24 -40.22 14.29 2.97
N ALA A 25 -40.70 14.92 1.89
CA ALA A 25 -41.84 14.42 1.12
C ALA A 25 -41.50 13.15 0.31
N LYS A 26 -40.21 12.88 0.10
CA LYS A 26 -39.72 11.71 -0.63
C LYS A 26 -39.50 10.49 0.25
N ILE A 27 -39.43 10.65 1.58
CA ILE A 27 -39.29 9.54 2.54
C ILE A 27 -40.64 8.82 2.70
N LYS A 28 -40.78 7.63 2.11
CA LYS A 28 -42.03 6.86 2.16
C LYS A 28 -42.25 6.23 3.54
N GLY A 29 -43.48 6.32 4.02
CA GLY A 29 -43.87 5.82 5.34
C GLY A 29 -43.44 6.71 6.51
N GLY A 30 -42.75 7.83 6.27
CA GLY A 30 -42.28 8.72 7.33
C GLY A 30 -41.26 8.07 8.27
N LYS A 31 -40.57 7.03 7.79
CA LYS A 31 -39.66 6.21 8.59
C LYS A 31 -38.34 6.02 7.86
N VAL A 32 -37.24 6.18 8.59
CA VAL A 32 -35.89 5.86 8.13
C VAL A 32 -35.40 4.61 8.86
N THR A 33 -34.86 3.66 8.10
CA THR A 33 -34.27 2.42 8.62
C THR A 33 -32.88 2.23 8.04
N VAL A 34 -31.88 2.09 8.91
CA VAL A 34 -30.50 1.79 8.50
C VAL A 34 -30.29 0.28 8.52
N LYS A 35 -30.07 -0.33 7.35
CA LYS A 35 -29.90 -1.79 7.20
C LYS A 35 -29.13 -2.13 5.93
N THR A 36 -28.63 -3.35 5.84
CA THR A 36 -28.19 -3.92 4.56
C THR A 36 -29.40 -4.40 3.74
N VAL A 37 -29.19 -4.59 2.44
CA VAL A 37 -30.20 -5.12 1.51
C VAL A 37 -29.67 -6.38 0.81
N ALA A 38 -30.56 -7.10 0.12
CA ALA A 38 -30.18 -8.31 -0.60
C ALA A 38 -29.11 -8.02 -1.67
N ALA A 39 -28.11 -8.89 -1.79
CA ALA A 39 -27.11 -8.81 -2.84
C ALA A 39 -27.78 -8.80 -4.23
N GLY A 40 -27.27 -7.97 -5.15
CA GLY A 40 -27.84 -7.81 -6.48
C GLY A 40 -28.91 -6.71 -6.58
N THR A 41 -29.33 -6.11 -5.46
CA THR A 41 -30.29 -4.99 -5.49
C THR A 41 -29.75 -3.84 -6.33
N LYS A 42 -30.56 -3.36 -7.28
CA LYS A 42 -30.22 -2.22 -8.15
C LYS A 42 -30.51 -0.90 -7.46
N PHE A 43 -29.58 0.04 -7.53
CA PHE A 43 -29.71 1.36 -6.92
C PHE A 43 -29.07 2.42 -7.80
N VAL A 44 -29.81 3.51 -8.08
CA VAL A 44 -29.32 4.61 -8.92
C VAL A 44 -28.87 5.77 -8.04
N THR A 45 -27.58 6.10 -8.14
CA THR A 45 -26.98 7.20 -7.38
C THR A 45 -27.22 8.57 -8.03
N LEU A 46 -26.91 9.65 -7.31
CA LEU A 46 -27.10 11.04 -7.76
C LEU A 46 -26.32 11.40 -9.06
N ASP A 47 -25.26 10.65 -9.37
CA ASP A 47 -24.50 10.71 -10.63
C ASP A 47 -25.19 9.98 -11.80
N GLU A 48 -26.42 9.50 -11.59
CA GLU A 48 -27.23 8.74 -12.53
C GLU A 48 -26.67 7.37 -12.92
N VAL A 49 -25.67 6.87 -12.19
CA VAL A 49 -25.10 5.54 -12.40
C VAL A 49 -25.93 4.50 -11.66
N GLU A 50 -26.34 3.43 -12.36
CA GLU A 50 -26.93 2.26 -11.72
C GLU A 50 -25.85 1.38 -11.11
N ARG A 51 -25.97 1.12 -9.81
CA ARG A 51 -25.05 0.31 -9.02
C ARG A 51 -25.75 -0.95 -8.53
N THR A 52 -25.00 -2.04 -8.48
CA THR A 52 -25.50 -3.33 -7.97
C THR A 52 -24.96 -3.51 -6.56
N LEU A 53 -25.85 -3.47 -5.57
CA LEU A 53 -25.49 -3.49 -4.16
C LEU A 53 -25.03 -4.88 -3.71
N HIS A 54 -24.06 -4.89 -2.80
CA HIS A 54 -23.56 -6.04 -2.08
C HIS A 54 -24.28 -6.19 -0.73
N GLU A 55 -24.35 -7.41 -0.19
CA GLU A 55 -24.94 -7.71 1.13
C GLU A 55 -24.25 -7.02 2.32
N GLU A 56 -23.05 -6.48 2.10
CA GLU A 56 -22.29 -5.73 3.11
C GLU A 56 -22.49 -4.20 2.97
N ASP A 57 -23.18 -3.75 1.92
CA ASP A 57 -23.42 -2.31 1.72
C ASP A 57 -24.50 -1.86 2.71
N LEU A 58 -24.11 -0.99 3.64
CA LEU A 58 -25.04 -0.38 4.58
C LEU A 58 -25.85 0.70 3.86
N MET A 59 -27.18 0.60 3.94
CA MET A 59 -28.11 1.50 3.26
C MET A 59 -28.97 2.24 4.26
N ILE A 60 -29.28 3.49 3.93
CA ILE A 60 -30.35 4.25 4.57
C ILE A 60 -31.59 4.03 3.71
N CYS A 61 -32.60 3.40 4.28
CA CYS A 61 -33.82 2.99 3.60
C CYS A 61 -35.05 3.70 4.17
N ASP A 62 -36.10 3.79 3.37
CA ASP A 62 -37.46 4.04 3.81
C ASP A 62 -38.30 2.76 3.71
N ASP A 63 -39.63 2.87 3.80
CA ASP A 63 -40.53 1.72 3.66
C ASP A 63 -40.57 1.13 2.23
N ASN A 64 -40.12 1.88 1.22
CA ASN A 64 -40.12 1.46 -0.18
C ASN A 64 -38.75 0.95 -0.66
N GLY A 65 -37.66 1.25 0.05
CA GLY A 65 -36.34 0.69 -0.26
C GLY A 65 -35.16 1.62 0.05
N PRO A 66 -33.98 1.36 -0.56
CA PRO A 66 -32.78 2.14 -0.32
C PRO A 66 -32.90 3.56 -0.89
N MET A 67 -32.47 4.54 -0.11
CA MET A 67 -32.41 5.97 -0.46
C MET A 67 -30.98 6.49 -0.59
N CYS A 68 -30.04 5.97 0.20
CA CYS A 68 -28.65 6.44 0.24
C CYS A 68 -27.72 5.29 0.64
N ILE A 69 -26.52 5.23 0.03
CA ILE A 69 -25.44 4.36 0.50
C ILE A 69 -24.82 5.06 1.71
N ALA A 70 -25.04 4.47 2.89
CA ALA A 70 -24.78 5.10 4.18
C ALA A 70 -23.32 5.56 4.30
N GLY A 71 -23.12 6.87 4.52
CA GLY A 71 -21.80 7.49 4.65
C GLY A 71 -20.97 7.54 3.37
N VAL A 72 -21.51 7.16 2.21
CA VAL A 72 -20.77 7.13 0.94
C VAL A 72 -21.38 8.08 -0.07
N PHE A 73 -22.63 7.83 -0.49
CA PHE A 73 -23.23 8.58 -1.59
C PHE A 73 -24.76 8.47 -1.64
N GLY A 74 -25.41 9.61 -1.91
CA GLY A 74 -26.87 9.69 -1.98
C GLY A 74 -27.47 9.07 -3.25
N GLY A 75 -28.74 8.68 -3.15
CA GLY A 75 -29.56 8.22 -4.26
C GLY A 75 -30.19 9.37 -5.04
N LYS A 76 -30.48 9.13 -6.32
CA LYS A 76 -31.10 10.12 -7.21
C LYS A 76 -32.44 10.65 -6.71
N ASN A 77 -33.22 9.80 -6.04
CA ASN A 77 -34.64 10.03 -5.80
C ASN A 77 -34.98 10.61 -4.42
N SER A 78 -34.02 10.74 -3.49
CA SER A 78 -34.30 11.14 -2.11
C SER A 78 -33.69 12.49 -1.72
N GLY A 79 -32.81 13.04 -2.57
CA GLY A 79 -32.14 14.31 -2.33
C GLY A 79 -33.05 15.53 -2.48
N VAL A 80 -32.60 16.64 -1.89
CA VAL A 80 -33.19 17.97 -2.00
C VAL A 80 -33.17 18.50 -3.44
N SER A 81 -34.21 19.24 -3.83
CA SER A 81 -34.39 19.85 -5.15
C SER A 81 -34.97 21.26 -5.01
N GLU A 82 -35.14 21.99 -6.12
CA GLU A 82 -35.75 23.32 -6.12
C GLU A 82 -37.20 23.33 -5.62
N ASN A 83 -37.88 22.17 -5.66
CA ASN A 83 -39.27 22.01 -5.20
C ASN A 83 -39.37 21.55 -3.74
N THR A 84 -38.26 21.34 -3.05
CA THR A 84 -38.25 20.80 -1.68
C THR A 84 -38.68 21.87 -0.69
N THR A 85 -39.74 21.61 0.08
CA THR A 85 -40.27 22.54 1.09
C THR A 85 -40.04 22.07 2.53
N ALA A 86 -39.71 20.80 2.73
CA ALA A 86 -39.43 20.21 4.03
C ALA A 86 -38.25 19.24 3.92
N ILE A 87 -37.36 19.25 4.91
CA ILE A 87 -36.15 18.44 4.93
C ILE A 87 -36.08 17.54 6.15
N PHE A 88 -35.53 16.35 5.98
CA PHE A 88 -35.06 15.51 7.07
C PHE A 88 -33.53 15.55 7.07
N LEU A 89 -32.94 16.04 8.16
CA LEU A 89 -31.51 16.23 8.29
C LEU A 89 -30.90 15.06 9.07
N GLU A 90 -29.91 14.41 8.46
CA GLU A 90 -29.18 13.27 9.01
C GLU A 90 -27.79 13.71 9.48
N SER A 91 -27.44 13.30 10.70
CA SER A 91 -26.09 13.33 11.25
C SER A 91 -25.81 11.98 11.91
N ALA A 92 -24.85 11.23 11.38
CA ALA A 92 -24.63 9.85 11.80
C ALA A 92 -23.13 9.52 11.90
N TYR A 93 -22.80 8.47 12.66
CA TYR A 93 -21.50 7.83 12.66
C TYR A 93 -21.61 6.46 12.02
N PHE A 94 -20.82 6.20 10.98
CA PHE A 94 -20.74 4.90 10.32
C PHE A 94 -19.41 4.22 10.58
N ASN A 95 -19.42 2.88 10.62
CA ASN A 95 -18.20 2.10 10.81
C ASN A 95 -17.20 2.37 9.67
N PRO A 96 -15.95 2.81 9.97
CA PRO A 96 -14.97 3.20 8.96
C PRO A 96 -14.63 2.10 7.95
N ILE A 97 -14.55 0.85 8.41
CA ILE A 97 -14.23 -0.31 7.56
C ILE A 97 -15.38 -0.59 6.59
N SER A 98 -16.62 -0.53 7.07
CA SER A 98 -17.82 -0.71 6.25
C SER A 98 -17.89 0.35 5.14
N VAL A 99 -17.68 1.62 5.49
CA VAL A 99 -17.68 2.72 4.52
C VAL A 99 -16.56 2.52 3.50
N ARG A 100 -15.33 2.22 3.95
CA ARG A 100 -14.17 2.00 3.06
C ARG A 100 -14.40 0.89 2.05
N LYS A 101 -14.89 -0.26 2.52
CA LYS A 101 -15.19 -1.41 1.64
C LYS A 101 -16.23 -1.03 0.60
N THR A 102 -17.30 -0.35 1.03
CA THR A 102 -18.41 0.08 0.17
C THR A 102 -17.96 1.11 -0.86
N ALA A 103 -17.27 2.17 -0.44
CA ALA A 103 -16.73 3.21 -1.31
C ALA A 103 -15.79 2.62 -2.37
N LYS A 104 -14.85 1.76 -1.96
CA LYS A 104 -13.92 1.09 -2.89
C LYS A 104 -14.64 0.15 -3.86
N ARG A 105 -15.60 -0.65 -3.37
CA ARG A 105 -16.39 -1.58 -4.19
C ARG A 105 -17.15 -0.85 -5.30
N HIS A 106 -17.68 0.32 -4.99
CA HIS A 106 -18.43 1.15 -5.94
C HIS A 106 -17.56 2.18 -6.68
N THR A 107 -16.25 2.22 -6.43
CA THR A 107 -15.32 3.23 -6.99
C THR A 107 -15.81 4.67 -6.73
N LEU A 108 -16.35 4.90 -5.53
CA LEU A 108 -16.81 6.20 -5.07
C LEU A 108 -15.79 6.79 -4.11
N SER A 109 -15.46 8.07 -4.30
CA SER A 109 -14.57 8.83 -3.42
C SER A 109 -15.18 10.18 -3.17
N THR A 110 -15.80 10.37 -2.01
CA THR A 110 -16.47 11.62 -1.63
C THR A 110 -15.83 12.20 -0.37
N ASP A 111 -16.03 13.50 -0.14
CA ASP A 111 -15.58 14.15 1.09
C ASP A 111 -16.17 13.49 2.36
N ALA A 112 -17.40 12.98 2.25
CA ALA A 112 -18.07 12.23 3.31
C ALA A 112 -17.42 10.87 3.54
N SER A 113 -17.27 10.06 2.48
CA SER A 113 -16.67 8.72 2.62
C SER A 113 -15.23 8.83 3.13
N PHE A 114 -14.45 9.76 2.60
CA PHE A 114 -13.07 10.03 3.02
C PHE A 114 -12.93 10.25 4.53
N ARG A 115 -13.86 10.99 5.14
CA ARG A 115 -13.89 11.29 6.57
C ARG A 115 -14.31 10.08 7.39
N PHE A 116 -15.44 9.46 7.05
CA PHE A 116 -15.91 8.26 7.75
C PHE A 116 -14.88 7.12 7.70
N GLU A 117 -14.20 6.92 6.57
CA GLU A 117 -13.14 5.91 6.40
C GLU A 117 -11.94 6.09 7.33
N ARG A 118 -11.70 7.31 7.82
CA ARG A 118 -10.60 7.63 8.74
C ARG A 118 -11.01 7.60 10.21
N GLY A 119 -12.31 7.45 10.48
CA GLY A 119 -12.86 7.67 11.81
C GLY A 119 -13.06 9.16 12.07
N ILE A 120 -14.25 9.52 12.52
CA ILE A 120 -14.60 10.86 12.98
C ILE A 120 -15.05 10.79 14.43
N ASP A 121 -15.29 11.94 15.05
CA ASP A 121 -15.83 12.00 16.41
C ASP A 121 -17.25 11.40 16.47
N PRO A 122 -17.47 10.30 17.20
CA PRO A 122 -18.81 9.72 17.31
C PRO A 122 -19.73 10.54 18.24
N THR A 123 -19.21 11.52 18.97
CA THR A 123 -19.97 12.34 19.93
C THR A 123 -20.43 13.69 19.36
N ILE A 124 -19.91 14.10 18.20
CA ILE A 124 -20.21 15.41 17.60
C ILE A 124 -21.55 15.45 16.83
N THR A 125 -22.17 14.28 16.58
CA THR A 125 -23.31 14.13 15.67
C THR A 125 -24.45 15.10 15.98
N GLU A 126 -24.88 15.18 17.24
CA GLU A 126 -25.96 16.06 17.69
C GLU A 126 -25.59 17.55 17.56
N TYR A 127 -24.35 17.91 17.92
CA TYR A 127 -23.89 19.30 17.83
C TYR A 127 -23.84 19.76 16.37
N ALA A 128 -23.28 18.94 15.48
CA ALA A 128 -23.21 19.22 14.06
C ALA A 128 -24.61 19.31 13.41
N LEU A 129 -25.54 18.45 13.84
CA LEU A 129 -26.94 18.49 13.40
C LEU A 129 -27.59 19.83 13.75
N LYS A 130 -27.46 20.27 15.01
CA LYS A 130 -27.99 21.55 15.50
C LYS A 130 -27.35 22.73 14.77
N ARG A 131 -26.03 22.69 14.55
CA ARG A 131 -25.29 23.72 13.79
C ARG A 131 -25.83 23.85 12.37
N ALA A 132 -26.01 22.74 11.67
CA ALA A 132 -26.55 22.73 10.32
C ALA A 132 -28.01 23.19 10.27
N ALA A 133 -28.86 22.77 11.22
CA ALA A 133 -30.25 23.20 11.28
C ALA A 133 -30.37 24.73 11.45
N LEU A 134 -29.59 25.33 12.35
CA LEU A 134 -29.57 26.79 12.55
C LEU A 134 -29.05 27.54 11.31
N LEU A 135 -28.00 27.02 10.65
CA LEU A 135 -27.49 27.63 9.43
C LEU A 135 -28.48 27.52 8.27
N ILE A 136 -29.17 26.39 8.11
CA ILE A 136 -30.24 26.23 7.12
C ILE A 136 -31.36 27.23 7.40
N GLN A 137 -31.77 27.39 8.67
CA GLN A 137 -32.78 28.39 9.05
C GLN A 137 -32.36 29.81 8.66
N GLU A 138 -31.09 30.15 8.84
CA GLU A 138 -30.54 31.47 8.48
C GLU A 138 -30.54 31.71 6.96
N VAL A 139 -30.10 30.73 6.16
CA VAL A 139 -29.86 30.92 4.71
C VAL A 139 -31.02 30.50 3.80
N ALA A 140 -31.93 29.66 4.29
CA ALA A 140 -33.07 29.12 3.55
C ALA A 140 -34.42 29.48 4.19
N GLY A 141 -34.41 30.01 5.43
CA GLY A 141 -35.62 30.17 6.22
C GLY A 141 -36.16 28.83 6.74
N GLY A 142 -37.47 28.79 6.99
CA GLY A 142 -38.13 27.61 7.54
C GLY A 142 -38.16 27.60 9.07
N GLU A 143 -38.79 26.56 9.61
CA GLU A 143 -39.01 26.38 11.04
C GLU A 143 -38.49 25.00 11.44
N ILE A 144 -37.82 24.92 12.59
CA ILE A 144 -37.40 23.65 13.18
C ILE A 144 -38.61 23.08 13.91
N THR A 145 -39.27 22.09 13.31
CA THR A 145 -40.57 21.57 13.78
C THR A 145 -40.47 20.28 14.62
N SER A 146 -39.28 19.69 14.74
CA SER A 146 -39.09 18.40 15.42
C SER A 146 -38.02 18.47 16.49
N ASP A 147 -38.22 17.71 17.56
CA ASP A 147 -37.16 17.39 18.51
C ASP A 147 -36.04 16.58 17.83
N VAL A 148 -34.84 16.65 18.39
CA VAL A 148 -33.73 15.80 17.95
C VAL A 148 -33.96 14.37 18.42
N ILE A 149 -33.91 13.43 17.48
CA ILE A 149 -33.95 11.99 17.76
C ILE A 149 -32.53 11.45 17.62
N ASP A 150 -31.94 11.02 18.74
CA ASP A 150 -30.63 10.36 18.76
C ASP A 150 -30.78 8.86 19.08
N LEU A 151 -30.25 8.00 18.21
CA LEU A 151 -30.28 6.55 18.33
C LEU A 151 -28.85 6.02 18.46
N TYR A 152 -28.38 5.92 19.71
CA TYR A 152 -27.01 5.49 20.02
C TYR A 152 -26.98 4.27 20.96
N PRO A 153 -27.44 3.09 20.51
CA PRO A 153 -27.63 1.92 21.37
C PRO A 153 -26.31 1.35 21.91
N LYS A 154 -25.22 1.49 21.16
CA LYS A 154 -23.88 1.05 21.57
C LYS A 154 -22.93 2.24 21.57
N LYS A 155 -22.85 2.91 22.72
CA LYS A 155 -21.97 4.05 22.91
C LYS A 155 -20.51 3.66 22.74
N ILE A 156 -19.77 4.47 21.99
CA ILE A 156 -18.31 4.39 21.88
C ILE A 156 -17.74 5.20 23.05
N GLU A 157 -16.96 4.53 23.89
CA GLU A 157 -16.34 5.12 25.06
C GLU A 157 -14.95 5.67 24.72
N ASP A 158 -14.49 6.64 25.52
CA ASP A 158 -13.11 7.13 25.48
C ASP A 158 -12.11 6.02 25.85
N PHE A 159 -10.86 6.15 25.40
CA PHE A 159 -9.83 5.16 25.67
C PHE A 159 -9.11 5.46 26.98
N SER A 160 -9.02 4.46 27.87
CA SER A 160 -8.23 4.58 29.10
C SER A 160 -6.83 4.01 28.89
N VAL A 161 -5.80 4.82 29.17
CA VAL A 161 -4.40 4.44 29.00
C VAL A 161 -3.61 4.78 30.26
N LEU A 162 -2.73 3.87 30.67
CA LEU A 162 -1.72 4.11 31.70
C LEU A 162 -0.39 4.45 31.02
N LEU A 163 0.17 5.62 31.33
CA LEU A 163 1.46 6.07 30.82
C LEU A 163 2.52 5.96 31.91
N ASN A 164 3.58 5.18 31.65
CA ASN A 164 4.69 5.00 32.57
C ASN A 164 5.88 5.92 32.19
N PHE A 165 6.37 6.71 33.13
CA PHE A 165 7.47 7.66 32.85
C PHE A 165 8.78 6.96 32.46
N ASN A 166 9.06 5.77 33.00
CA ASN A 166 10.25 5.01 32.60
C ASN A 166 10.17 4.55 31.14
N ASN A 167 8.98 4.17 30.67
CA ASN A 167 8.76 3.82 29.27
C ASN A 167 8.90 5.03 28.36
N VAL A 168 8.35 6.19 28.76
CA VAL A 168 8.54 7.45 28.03
C VAL A 168 10.02 7.74 27.82
N THR A 169 10.80 7.78 28.90
CA THR A 169 12.25 8.07 28.84
C THR A 169 13.00 7.02 28.02
N LYS A 170 12.67 5.73 28.18
CA LYS A 170 13.32 4.64 27.45
C LYS A 170 13.07 4.72 25.94
N ILE A 171 11.84 5.02 25.52
CA ILE A 171 11.46 5.06 24.11
C ILE A 171 11.92 6.35 23.43
N ILE A 172 11.75 7.50 24.09
CA ILE A 172 12.21 8.79 23.58
C ILE A 172 13.75 8.86 23.57
N GLY A 173 14.41 8.17 24.51
CA GLY A 173 15.85 8.22 24.68
C GLY A 173 16.35 9.45 25.45
N GLN A 174 15.42 10.26 25.99
CA GLN A 174 15.70 11.44 26.80
C GLN A 174 14.66 11.56 27.91
N GLU A 175 15.12 11.95 29.11
CA GLU A 175 14.21 12.25 30.22
C GLU A 175 13.56 13.62 30.00
N LEU A 176 12.23 13.65 30.00
CA LEU A 176 11.42 14.86 29.92
C LEU A 176 10.77 15.15 31.27
N SER A 177 10.65 16.43 31.63
CA SER A 177 10.00 16.77 32.91
C SER A 177 8.52 16.36 32.91
N LYS A 178 8.03 15.92 34.06
CA LYS A 178 6.63 15.49 34.25
C LYS A 178 5.66 16.62 33.92
N GLU A 179 6.03 17.86 34.19
CA GLU A 179 5.26 19.07 33.89
C GLU A 179 5.14 19.29 32.38
N THR A 180 6.23 19.08 31.63
CA THR A 180 6.24 19.20 30.16
C THR A 180 5.33 18.15 29.54
N ILE A 181 5.45 16.89 29.98
CA ILE A 181 4.60 15.80 29.52
C ILE A 181 3.12 16.13 29.76
N LYS A 182 2.75 16.52 30.98
CA LYS A 182 1.36 16.88 31.31
C LYS A 182 0.84 18.05 30.47
N LYS A 183 1.64 19.10 30.30
CA LYS A 183 1.25 20.28 29.51
C LYS A 183 0.94 19.91 28.07
N ILE A 184 1.78 19.06 27.46
CA ILE A 184 1.57 18.56 26.10
C ILE A 184 0.26 17.77 26.02
N LEU A 185 0.07 16.78 26.90
CA LEU A 185 -1.12 15.92 26.88
C LEU A 185 -2.42 16.73 27.05
N VAL A 186 -2.44 17.68 27.99
CA VAL A 186 -3.62 18.55 28.20
C VAL A 186 -3.88 19.44 26.99
N SER A 187 -2.85 19.95 26.32
CA SER A 187 -3.03 20.76 25.09
C SER A 187 -3.57 19.97 23.89
N LEU A 188 -3.56 18.63 23.98
CA LEU A 188 -4.12 17.70 22.99
C LEU A 188 -5.48 17.14 23.42
N ASP A 189 -6.13 17.77 24.41
CA ASP A 189 -7.40 17.35 25.02
C ASP A 189 -7.37 15.96 25.69
N ILE A 190 -6.17 15.44 25.99
CA ILE A 190 -6.03 14.20 26.76
C ILE A 190 -6.20 14.52 28.24
N LYS A 191 -7.24 13.93 28.85
CA LYS A 191 -7.55 14.13 30.27
C LYS A 191 -6.61 13.32 31.14
N VAL A 192 -6.02 13.97 32.15
CA VAL A 192 -5.20 13.31 33.17
C VAL A 192 -6.08 13.02 34.38
N ASN A 193 -6.45 11.76 34.58
CA ASN A 193 -7.34 11.32 35.65
C ASN A 193 -6.59 11.11 36.98
N SER A 194 -5.34 10.65 36.91
CA SER A 194 -4.54 10.36 38.09
C SER A 194 -3.05 10.61 37.83
N VAL A 195 -2.35 10.95 38.91
CA VAL A 195 -0.92 11.24 38.91
C VAL A 195 -0.27 10.43 40.02
N SER A 196 0.82 9.74 39.70
CA SER A 196 1.67 9.05 40.66
C SER A 196 3.14 9.29 40.33
N ASP A 197 4.05 8.79 41.18
CA ASP A 197 5.48 8.85 40.90
C ASP A 197 5.88 8.01 39.69
N ALA A 198 5.16 6.91 39.44
CA ALA A 198 5.44 5.97 38.36
C ALA A 198 4.86 6.41 37.00
N GLY A 199 3.77 7.18 36.98
CA GLY A 199 3.05 7.45 35.74
C GLY A 199 1.74 8.25 35.88
N LEU A 200 1.01 8.33 34.76
CA LEU A 200 -0.27 9.02 34.61
C LEU A 200 -1.38 8.06 34.19
N GLY A 201 -2.58 8.22 34.76
CA GLY A 201 -3.80 7.64 34.22
C GLY A 201 -4.47 8.62 33.28
N LEU A 202 -4.72 8.21 32.04
CA LEU A 202 -5.21 9.07 30.97
C LEU A 202 -6.56 8.60 30.43
N THR A 203 -7.38 9.56 30.00
CA THR A 203 -8.56 9.33 29.14
C THR A 203 -8.36 10.08 27.83
N ILE A 204 -8.27 9.32 26.75
CA ILE A 204 -8.11 9.84 25.39
C ILE A 204 -9.51 9.92 24.75
N PRO A 205 -9.91 11.08 24.22
CA PRO A 205 -11.20 11.23 23.56
C PRO A 205 -11.43 10.22 22.42
N ALA A 206 -12.65 9.71 22.29
CA ALA A 206 -13.00 8.71 21.28
C ALA A 206 -12.72 9.14 19.82
N TYR A 207 -12.66 10.45 19.53
CA TYR A 207 -12.31 10.97 18.21
C TYR A 207 -10.84 10.77 17.82
N ARG A 208 -9.94 10.53 18.79
CA ARG A 208 -8.53 10.20 18.57
C ARG A 208 -8.36 8.70 18.32
N VAL A 209 -8.93 8.24 17.21
CA VAL A 209 -8.91 6.81 16.83
C VAL A 209 -7.50 6.25 16.63
N ASP A 210 -6.50 7.12 16.46
CA ASP A 210 -5.07 6.84 16.32
C ASP A 210 -4.35 6.64 17.67
N VAL A 211 -4.91 7.12 18.78
CA VAL A 211 -4.24 7.10 20.10
C VAL A 211 -5.01 6.22 21.07
N GLN A 212 -4.59 4.95 21.21
CA GLN A 212 -5.29 3.97 22.05
C GLN A 212 -4.39 3.24 23.04
N ARG A 213 -3.06 3.36 22.88
CA ARG A 213 -2.05 2.64 23.65
C ARG A 213 -1.03 3.61 24.22
N GLU A 214 -0.28 3.15 25.21
CA GLU A 214 0.82 3.90 25.82
C GLU A 214 1.81 4.44 24.76
N ILE A 215 2.18 3.61 23.78
CA ILE A 215 3.15 4.00 22.75
C ILE A 215 2.63 5.13 21.86
N ASP A 216 1.33 5.16 21.58
CA ASP A 216 0.70 6.19 20.75
C ASP A 216 0.72 7.53 21.51
N VAL A 217 0.51 7.50 22.84
CA VAL A 217 0.66 8.66 23.71
C VAL A 217 2.12 9.15 23.77
N ILE A 218 3.09 8.23 23.81
CA ILE A 218 4.52 8.59 23.78
C ILE A 218 4.87 9.27 22.46
N GLU A 219 4.33 8.79 21.33
CA GLU A 219 4.49 9.45 20.03
C GLU A 219 3.92 10.87 20.05
N GLU A 220 2.74 11.08 20.63
CA GLU A 220 2.13 12.41 20.76
C GLU A 220 3.01 13.38 21.57
N ILE A 221 3.58 12.88 22.68
CA ILE A 221 4.54 13.64 23.49
C ILE A 221 5.74 14.03 22.63
N LEU A 222 6.34 13.08 21.92
CA LEU A 222 7.51 13.29 21.09
C LEU A 222 7.22 14.24 19.91
N ARG A 223 6.07 14.10 19.26
CA ARG A 223 5.63 14.91 18.11
C ARG A 223 5.47 16.38 18.49
N VAL A 224 4.82 16.66 19.63
CA VAL A 224 4.63 18.03 20.12
C VAL A 224 5.90 18.59 20.74
N TYR A 225 6.70 17.77 21.44
CA TYR A 225 8.00 18.18 21.95
C TYR A 225 8.97 18.54 20.81
N GLY A 226 8.87 17.84 19.68
CA GLY A 226 9.67 18.04 18.48
C GLY A 226 10.84 17.07 18.42
N TYR A 227 10.89 16.28 17.35
CA TYR A 227 11.95 15.28 17.11
C TYR A 227 13.35 15.90 17.12
N ASN A 228 13.49 17.12 16.61
CA ASN A 228 14.76 17.84 16.55
C ASN A 228 15.30 18.28 17.92
N ASN A 229 14.46 18.26 18.96
CA ASN A 229 14.85 18.63 20.31
C ASN A 229 15.41 17.44 21.11
N ILE A 230 15.40 16.23 20.54
CA ILE A 230 15.97 15.05 21.18
C ILE A 230 17.47 15.01 20.95
N ASN A 231 18.22 14.99 22.05
CA ASN A 231 19.68 14.92 21.99
C ASN A 231 20.15 13.52 21.59
N PHE A 232 21.19 13.46 20.77
CA PHE A 232 21.87 12.20 20.47
C PHE A 232 22.65 11.70 21.70
N THR A 233 22.51 10.43 22.02
CA THR A 233 23.39 9.79 23.01
C THR A 233 24.77 9.56 22.39
N PRO A 234 25.87 9.92 23.09
CA PRO A 234 27.22 9.64 22.61
C PRO A 234 27.60 8.15 22.72
N LYS A 235 26.78 7.34 23.40
CA LYS A 235 27.05 5.91 23.63
C LYS A 235 26.24 5.04 22.67
N LEU A 236 26.93 4.30 21.83
CA LEU A 236 26.36 3.30 20.94
C LEU A 236 26.75 1.91 21.45
N ASN A 237 25.77 1.16 21.97
CA ASN A 237 25.99 -0.22 22.40
C ASN A 237 25.66 -1.13 21.22
N ALA A 238 26.67 -1.69 20.57
CA ALA A 238 26.50 -2.67 19.49
C ALA A 238 26.99 -4.04 19.93
N SER A 239 26.20 -5.09 19.69
CA SER A 239 26.69 -6.46 19.73
C SER A 239 27.24 -6.80 18.34
N ILE A 240 28.53 -7.06 18.24
CA ILE A 240 29.16 -7.43 16.96
C ILE A 240 28.98 -8.92 16.77
N SER A 241 28.12 -9.32 15.84
CA SER A 241 28.06 -10.68 15.34
C SER A 241 29.10 -10.89 14.24
N ASN A 242 29.95 -11.92 14.37
CA ASN A 242 30.85 -12.29 13.30
C ASN A 242 30.06 -12.92 12.13
N SER A 243 30.24 -12.36 10.94
CA SER A 243 29.71 -12.91 9.70
C SER A 243 30.63 -13.99 9.14
N SER A 244 30.06 -15.11 8.66
CA SER A 244 30.87 -16.17 8.03
C SER A 244 31.59 -15.64 6.78
N ARG A 245 32.75 -16.21 6.45
CA ARG A 245 33.43 -15.95 5.17
C ARG A 245 32.65 -16.50 3.97
N THR A 246 31.77 -17.47 4.20
CA THR A 246 30.95 -18.14 3.19
C THR A 246 29.55 -17.55 3.06
N GLU A 247 29.34 -16.33 3.56
CA GLU A 247 28.09 -15.63 3.32
C GLU A 247 27.89 -15.36 1.83
N ASP A 248 26.65 -15.57 1.38
CA ASP A 248 26.26 -15.53 -0.03
C ASP A 248 26.74 -14.24 -0.73
N TYR A 249 26.51 -13.07 -0.14
CA TYR A 249 26.96 -11.80 -0.75
C TYR A 249 28.48 -11.67 -0.83
N LYS A 250 29.25 -12.26 0.10
CA LYS A 250 30.71 -12.22 0.04
C LYS A 250 31.22 -13.06 -1.12
N ILE A 251 30.63 -14.24 -1.32
CA ILE A 251 30.95 -15.12 -2.45
C ILE A 251 30.57 -14.44 -3.76
N GLN A 252 29.35 -13.88 -3.86
CA GLN A 252 28.91 -13.14 -5.04
C GLN A 252 29.84 -11.97 -5.36
N ASN A 253 30.26 -11.19 -4.37
CA ASN A 253 31.20 -10.08 -4.56
C ASN A 253 32.57 -10.54 -5.08
N ILE A 254 33.09 -11.67 -4.58
CA ILE A 254 34.36 -12.23 -5.09
C ILE A 254 34.21 -12.62 -6.57
N ILE A 255 33.13 -13.32 -6.91
CA ILE A 255 32.86 -13.73 -8.30
C ILE A 255 32.63 -12.51 -9.20
N ALA A 256 31.85 -11.52 -8.74
CA ALA A 256 31.55 -10.29 -9.46
C ALA A 256 32.83 -9.52 -9.78
N ASN A 257 33.70 -9.30 -8.78
CA ASN A 257 34.98 -8.63 -8.99
C ASN A 257 35.85 -9.35 -10.02
N GLN A 258 35.87 -10.69 -9.97
CA GLN A 258 36.58 -11.49 -10.95
C GLN A 258 35.99 -11.32 -12.36
N LEU A 259 34.67 -11.38 -12.52
CA LEU A 259 33.97 -11.17 -13.79
C LEU A 259 34.25 -9.77 -14.37
N VAL A 260 34.13 -8.74 -13.53
CA VAL A 260 34.40 -7.35 -13.90
C VAL A 260 35.84 -7.16 -14.37
N SER A 261 36.82 -7.75 -13.67
CA SER A 261 38.22 -7.73 -14.12
C SER A 261 38.47 -8.43 -15.46
N GLN A 262 37.57 -9.32 -15.89
CA GLN A 262 37.60 -9.98 -17.20
C GLN A 262 36.78 -9.22 -18.27
N GLY A 263 36.27 -8.03 -17.93
CA GLY A 263 35.53 -7.15 -18.82
C GLY A 263 34.04 -7.46 -18.95
N PHE A 264 33.48 -8.26 -18.03
CA PHE A 264 32.03 -8.44 -17.93
C PHE A 264 31.37 -7.25 -17.21
N ASN A 265 30.15 -6.93 -17.61
CA ASN A 265 29.31 -5.93 -16.97
C ASN A 265 28.18 -6.64 -16.23
N GLU A 266 27.95 -6.25 -14.97
CA GLU A 266 26.80 -6.75 -14.23
C GLU A 266 25.51 -6.16 -14.80
N MET A 267 24.49 -7.00 -14.99
CA MET A 267 23.14 -6.59 -15.34
C MET A 267 22.17 -7.09 -14.26
N MET A 268 21.05 -6.37 -14.12
CA MET A 268 19.95 -6.77 -13.24
C MET A 268 18.65 -6.63 -14.01
N ALA A 269 18.01 -7.75 -14.31
CA ALA A 269 16.78 -7.78 -15.08
C ALA A 269 15.56 -7.97 -14.18
N ASN A 270 14.38 -7.67 -14.73
CA ASN A 270 13.13 -7.87 -14.02
C ASN A 270 12.89 -9.38 -13.79
N SER A 271 12.49 -9.75 -12.58
CA SER A 271 12.02 -11.11 -12.28
C SER A 271 10.67 -11.41 -12.92
N LEU A 272 9.85 -10.37 -13.18
CA LEU A 272 8.61 -10.49 -13.94
C LEU A 272 8.90 -10.45 -15.44
N THR A 273 8.25 -11.34 -16.17
CA THR A 273 8.45 -11.56 -17.59
C THR A 273 7.16 -12.06 -18.26
N SER A 274 7.22 -12.23 -19.59
CA SER A 274 6.11 -12.74 -20.37
C SER A 274 5.96 -14.25 -20.16
N PRO A 275 4.74 -14.75 -19.85
CA PRO A 275 4.49 -16.18 -19.76
C PRO A 275 4.72 -16.89 -21.11
N GLU A 276 4.72 -16.15 -22.22
CA GLU A 276 4.88 -16.70 -23.57
C GLU A 276 6.28 -17.29 -23.81
N TYR A 277 7.29 -16.86 -23.06
CA TYR A 277 8.67 -17.38 -23.21
C TYR A 277 8.81 -18.85 -22.88
N VAL A 278 7.87 -19.45 -22.14
CA VAL A 278 7.87 -20.90 -21.92
C VAL A 278 7.74 -21.69 -23.22
N LYS A 279 7.10 -21.11 -24.25
CA LYS A 279 6.93 -21.75 -25.56
C LYS A 279 8.22 -21.80 -26.39
N LEU A 280 9.21 -20.98 -26.02
CA LEU A 280 10.47 -20.84 -26.75
C LEU A 280 11.58 -21.79 -26.24
N SER A 281 11.32 -22.60 -25.21
CA SER A 281 12.30 -23.52 -24.64
C SER A 281 11.62 -24.74 -24.03
N GLU A 282 12.02 -25.94 -24.47
CA GLU A 282 11.53 -27.22 -23.92
C GLU A 282 11.84 -27.42 -22.43
N LYS A 283 12.81 -26.67 -21.89
CA LYS A 283 13.17 -26.71 -20.47
C LYS A 283 12.19 -25.95 -19.59
N LEU A 284 11.40 -25.05 -20.16
CA LEU A 284 10.41 -24.27 -19.44
C LEU A 284 9.04 -24.90 -19.64
N LYS A 285 8.23 -24.90 -18.59
CA LYS A 285 6.89 -25.52 -18.64
C LYS A 285 5.83 -24.58 -18.16
N GLU A 286 4.74 -24.48 -18.90
CA GLU A 286 3.61 -23.63 -18.53
C GLU A 286 3.03 -24.00 -17.15
N GLU A 287 3.00 -25.29 -16.82
CA GLU A 287 2.53 -25.80 -15.52
C GLU A 287 3.34 -25.28 -14.32
N PHE A 288 4.59 -24.83 -14.56
CA PHE A 288 5.48 -24.30 -13.53
C PHE A 288 5.43 -22.77 -13.41
N ASN A 289 4.59 -22.08 -14.19
CA ASN A 289 4.47 -20.63 -14.12
C ASN A 289 3.95 -20.17 -12.75
N VAL A 290 4.62 -19.16 -12.20
CA VAL A 290 4.13 -18.38 -11.06
C VAL A 290 3.51 -17.09 -11.62
N LEU A 291 2.19 -17.05 -11.70
CA LEU A 291 1.43 -15.94 -12.27
C LEU A 291 1.04 -14.90 -11.22
N MET A 292 1.06 -13.63 -11.63
CA MET A 292 0.52 -12.52 -10.85
C MET A 292 -1.01 -12.53 -10.92
N LEU A 293 -1.70 -12.31 -9.80
CA LEU A 293 -3.16 -12.23 -9.77
C LEU A 293 -3.70 -10.99 -10.50
N ASN A 294 -3.01 -9.85 -10.33
CA ASN A 294 -3.38 -8.56 -10.91
C ASN A 294 -2.17 -7.93 -11.62
N PRO A 295 -1.72 -8.48 -12.76
CA PRO A 295 -0.59 -7.94 -13.48
C PRO A 295 -0.92 -6.57 -14.10
N LEU A 296 0.06 -5.66 -14.12
CA LEU A 296 -0.09 -4.37 -14.81
C LEU A 296 -0.09 -4.51 -16.34
N SER A 297 0.58 -5.55 -16.86
CA SER A 297 0.59 -5.93 -18.28
C SER A 297 0.84 -7.43 -18.42
N ASN A 298 0.44 -8.00 -19.57
CA ASN A 298 0.70 -9.41 -19.88
C ASN A 298 2.20 -9.71 -20.04
N ASP A 299 3.00 -8.73 -20.46
CA ASP A 299 4.45 -8.88 -20.59
C ASP A 299 5.18 -9.00 -19.24
N LEU A 300 4.49 -8.70 -18.13
CA LEU A 300 5.01 -8.78 -16.75
C LEU A 300 4.06 -9.58 -15.85
N SER A 301 3.38 -10.60 -16.41
CA SER A 301 2.36 -11.36 -15.68
C SER A 301 2.86 -12.66 -15.06
N ALA A 302 4.10 -13.08 -15.36
CA ALA A 302 4.70 -14.30 -14.81
C ALA A 302 6.07 -14.03 -14.19
N MET A 303 6.44 -14.75 -13.14
CA MET A 303 7.83 -14.77 -12.67
C MET A 303 8.68 -15.65 -13.60
N ARG A 304 9.91 -15.22 -13.91
CA ARG A 304 10.80 -15.92 -14.84
C ARG A 304 11.20 -17.30 -14.31
N GLN A 305 11.04 -18.32 -15.14
CA GLN A 305 11.56 -19.67 -14.88
C GLN A 305 13.05 -19.80 -15.27
N SER A 306 13.59 -18.83 -16.00
CA SER A 306 15.01 -18.79 -16.38
C SER A 306 15.48 -17.35 -16.57
N LEU A 307 16.76 -17.10 -16.30
CA LEU A 307 17.42 -15.83 -16.58
C LEU A 307 17.76 -15.66 -18.07
N LEU A 308 17.64 -16.72 -18.88
CA LEU A 308 18.03 -16.71 -20.29
C LEU A 308 17.34 -15.59 -21.08
N PHE A 309 16.01 -15.50 -21.00
CA PHE A 309 15.23 -14.54 -21.79
C PHE A 309 15.51 -13.10 -21.37
N SER A 310 15.70 -12.85 -20.07
CA SER A 310 16.16 -11.56 -19.56
C SER A 310 17.48 -11.10 -20.20
N GLY A 311 18.44 -12.02 -20.34
CA GLY A 311 19.71 -11.71 -21.02
C GLY A 311 19.57 -11.54 -22.52
N LEU A 312 18.74 -12.35 -23.19
CA LEU A 312 18.47 -12.20 -24.62
C LEU A 312 17.79 -10.87 -24.95
N GLU A 313 16.86 -10.41 -24.11
CA GLU A 313 16.26 -9.08 -24.22
C GLU A 313 17.32 -7.98 -24.08
N ALA A 314 18.19 -8.08 -23.07
CA ALA A 314 19.27 -7.11 -22.86
C ALA A 314 20.26 -7.08 -24.03
N ILE A 315 20.63 -8.24 -24.57
CA ILE A 315 21.48 -8.36 -25.76
C ILE A 315 20.79 -7.74 -26.96
N SER A 316 19.55 -8.12 -27.25
CA SER A 316 18.76 -7.58 -28.37
C SER A 316 18.64 -6.06 -28.28
N PHE A 317 18.32 -5.53 -27.10
CA PHE A 317 18.22 -4.10 -26.84
C PHE A 317 19.52 -3.34 -27.17
N ASN A 318 20.68 -3.91 -26.83
CA ASN A 318 21.98 -3.31 -27.06
C ASN A 318 22.46 -3.46 -28.52
N ILE A 319 22.25 -4.62 -29.15
CA ILE A 319 22.54 -4.84 -30.57
C ILE A 319 21.77 -3.82 -31.42
N ASN A 320 20.48 -3.61 -31.13
CA ASN A 320 19.64 -2.61 -31.79
C ASN A 320 20.12 -1.16 -31.58
N ARG A 321 21.11 -0.93 -30.70
CA ARG A 321 21.79 0.35 -30.44
C ARG A 321 23.24 0.35 -30.89
N LYS A 322 23.61 -0.55 -31.81
CA LYS A 322 24.96 -0.69 -32.37
C LYS A 322 26.01 -1.00 -31.30
N ARG A 323 25.63 -1.84 -30.33
CA ARG A 323 26.54 -2.44 -29.35
C ARG A 323 26.46 -3.96 -29.49
N SER A 324 27.29 -4.51 -30.38
CA SER A 324 27.35 -5.94 -30.69
C SER A 324 28.24 -6.73 -29.75
N ASP A 325 29.29 -6.09 -29.23
CA ASP A 325 30.30 -6.73 -28.39
C ASP A 325 29.89 -6.57 -26.93
N LEU A 326 29.27 -7.61 -26.35
CA LEU A 326 28.72 -7.58 -25.00
C LEU A 326 29.27 -8.74 -24.19
N LYS A 327 29.65 -8.45 -22.94
CA LYS A 327 29.93 -9.42 -21.89
C LYS A 327 29.09 -9.02 -20.69
N LEU A 328 28.03 -9.76 -20.41
CA LEU A 328 27.08 -9.47 -19.34
C LEU A 328 27.04 -10.63 -18.35
N PHE A 329 26.77 -10.34 -17.08
CA PHE A 329 26.44 -11.37 -16.10
C PHE A 329 25.34 -10.89 -15.16
N GLU A 330 24.58 -11.83 -14.61
CA GLU A 330 23.54 -11.55 -13.63
C GLU A 330 23.57 -12.61 -12.53
N PHE A 331 23.54 -12.14 -11.28
CA PHE A 331 23.08 -12.95 -10.16
C PHE A 331 21.59 -12.75 -10.00
N GLY A 332 20.81 -13.82 -10.11
CA GLY A 332 19.37 -13.71 -10.01
C GLY A 332 18.69 -15.03 -9.67
N LYS A 333 17.37 -15.00 -9.70
CA LYS A 333 16.53 -16.12 -9.27
C LYS A 333 15.60 -16.54 -10.38
N SER A 334 15.34 -17.84 -10.44
CA SER A 334 14.25 -18.45 -11.19
C SER A 334 13.17 -18.95 -10.24
N TYR A 335 11.92 -18.87 -10.66
CA TYR A 335 10.77 -19.19 -9.85
C TYR A 335 9.95 -20.28 -10.52
N HIS A 336 9.60 -21.33 -9.78
CA HIS A 336 8.83 -22.46 -10.29
C HIS A 336 7.70 -22.80 -9.34
N LYS A 337 6.53 -23.08 -9.90
CA LYS A 337 5.40 -23.67 -9.19
C LYS A 337 5.43 -25.18 -9.37
N LEU A 338 5.78 -25.91 -8.33
CA LEU A 338 5.75 -27.37 -8.30
C LEU A 338 4.56 -27.88 -7.49
N PRO A 339 4.19 -29.17 -7.60
CA PRO A 339 3.15 -29.76 -6.75
C PRO A 339 3.45 -29.64 -5.24
N SER A 340 4.73 -29.60 -4.86
CA SER A 340 5.20 -29.45 -3.47
C SER A 340 5.18 -28.00 -2.97
N GLY A 341 4.94 -27.00 -3.83
CA GLY A 341 4.97 -25.59 -3.49
C GLY A 341 5.79 -24.77 -4.49
N TYR A 342 6.36 -23.67 -4.01
CA TYR A 342 7.18 -22.78 -4.84
C TYR A 342 8.66 -23.04 -4.61
N GLU A 343 9.42 -23.14 -5.69
CA GLU A 343 10.87 -23.20 -5.66
C GLU A 343 11.49 -21.91 -6.17
N GLU A 344 12.52 -21.46 -5.46
CA GLU A 344 13.32 -20.30 -5.81
C GLU A 344 14.79 -20.70 -5.88
N ASN A 345 15.31 -20.78 -7.10
CA ASN A 345 16.69 -21.21 -7.34
C ASN A 345 17.54 -20.01 -7.73
N LYS A 346 18.70 -19.86 -7.07
CA LYS A 346 19.69 -18.82 -7.38
C LYS A 346 20.59 -19.27 -8.52
N HIS A 347 20.90 -18.33 -9.41
CA HIS A 347 21.71 -18.54 -10.60
C HIS A 347 22.74 -17.43 -10.73
N LEU A 348 23.90 -17.81 -11.26
CA LEU A 348 24.81 -16.92 -11.95
C LEU A 348 24.71 -17.23 -13.44
N THR A 349 24.29 -16.25 -14.23
CA THR A 349 24.21 -16.41 -15.70
C THR A 349 25.17 -15.45 -16.36
N LEU A 350 25.88 -15.91 -17.39
CA LEU A 350 26.81 -15.11 -18.18
C LEU A 350 26.32 -15.10 -19.63
N PHE A 351 26.45 -13.96 -20.28
CA PHE A 351 26.10 -13.76 -21.67
C PHE A 351 27.29 -13.11 -22.40
N VAL A 352 27.66 -13.65 -23.55
CA VAL A 352 28.68 -13.05 -24.42
C VAL A 352 28.19 -13.05 -25.87
N THR A 353 28.38 -11.93 -26.57
CA THR A 353 28.14 -11.81 -28.00
C THR A 353 29.18 -10.86 -28.63
N GLY A 354 29.36 -10.95 -29.95
CA GLY A 354 30.32 -10.15 -30.71
C GLY A 354 31.77 -10.60 -30.54
N ASN A 355 32.70 -9.67 -30.69
CA ASN A 355 34.13 -9.97 -30.66
C ASN A 355 34.66 -10.20 -29.24
N ARG A 356 35.70 -11.04 -29.13
CA ARG A 356 36.30 -11.46 -27.86
C ARG A 356 37.06 -10.33 -27.15
N LEU A 357 37.66 -9.44 -27.93
CA LEU A 357 38.46 -8.30 -27.49
C LEU A 357 37.95 -7.03 -28.15
N MET A 358 38.18 -5.88 -27.50
CA MET A 358 37.96 -4.59 -28.13
C MET A 358 38.88 -4.41 -29.33
N GLU A 359 38.43 -3.61 -30.29
CA GLU A 359 39.21 -3.26 -31.46
C GLU A 359 40.56 -2.64 -31.07
N SER A 360 41.61 -3.21 -31.62
CA SER A 360 42.99 -2.81 -31.37
C SER A 360 43.80 -2.96 -32.64
N TRP A 361 44.75 -2.05 -32.83
CA TRP A 361 45.70 -2.10 -33.94
C TRP A 361 46.72 -3.25 -33.81
N ILE A 362 46.87 -3.81 -32.61
CA ILE A 362 47.86 -4.86 -32.29
C ILE A 362 47.29 -6.26 -32.48
N THR A 363 45.99 -6.42 -32.25
CA THR A 363 45.34 -7.74 -32.19
C THR A 363 44.22 -7.82 -33.22
N PRO A 364 44.26 -8.77 -34.16
CA PRO A 364 43.17 -8.96 -35.11
C PRO A 364 41.89 -9.35 -34.39
N GLN A 365 40.76 -8.88 -34.92
CA GLN A 365 39.45 -9.20 -34.38
C GLN A 365 39.17 -10.70 -34.43
N GLN A 366 38.68 -11.23 -33.31
CA GLN A 366 38.29 -12.63 -33.19
C GLN A 366 36.88 -12.70 -32.62
N PRO A 367 35.91 -13.32 -33.33
CA PRO A 367 34.59 -13.57 -32.79
C PRO A 367 34.64 -14.40 -31.52
N SER A 368 33.73 -14.12 -30.58
CA SER A 368 33.56 -14.96 -29.40
C SER A 368 32.97 -16.32 -29.80
N ASP A 369 33.44 -17.39 -29.18
CA ASP A 369 32.99 -18.75 -29.44
C ASP A 369 32.66 -19.51 -28.15
N PHE A 370 32.23 -20.77 -28.30
CA PHE A 370 31.91 -21.66 -27.18
C PHE A 370 33.07 -21.85 -26.21
N PHE A 371 34.30 -21.84 -26.71
CA PHE A 371 35.48 -22.19 -25.92
C PHE A 371 35.85 -21.12 -24.89
N LEU A 372 35.36 -19.89 -25.05
CA LEU A 372 35.50 -18.84 -24.04
C LEU A 372 34.99 -19.26 -22.66
N PHE A 373 33.92 -20.06 -22.61
CA PHE A 373 33.36 -20.57 -21.36
C PHE A 373 33.82 -21.99 -21.00
N LYS A 374 34.54 -22.67 -21.90
CA LYS A 374 34.96 -24.07 -21.70
C LYS A 374 36.22 -24.14 -20.85
N VAL A 375 36.25 -25.09 -19.93
CA VAL A 375 37.47 -25.50 -19.22
C VAL A 375 38.19 -26.54 -20.07
N ASN A 376 39.43 -26.27 -20.48
CA ASN A 376 40.30 -27.23 -21.16
C ASN A 376 41.52 -27.56 -20.28
N ASP A 377 42.31 -28.58 -20.64
CA ASP A 377 43.51 -29.02 -19.89
C ASP A 377 44.63 -27.95 -19.78
N LYS A 378 44.56 -26.90 -20.60
CA LYS A 378 45.43 -25.70 -20.53
C LYS A 378 44.86 -24.59 -19.63
N GLY A 379 43.69 -24.82 -19.03
CA GLY A 379 42.93 -23.89 -18.19
C GLY A 379 41.68 -23.32 -18.87
N PRO A 380 40.74 -22.74 -18.09
CA PRO A 380 39.65 -21.95 -18.65
C PRO A 380 40.14 -20.55 -19.07
N ASP A 381 39.55 -19.97 -20.11
CA ASP A 381 39.73 -18.53 -20.42
C ASP A 381 38.99 -17.63 -19.41
N ILE A 382 37.88 -18.12 -18.84
CA ILE A 382 37.14 -17.48 -17.74
C ILE A 382 37.42 -18.24 -16.44
N ALA A 383 38.29 -17.68 -15.58
CA ALA A 383 38.85 -18.35 -14.41
C ALA A 383 37.86 -18.61 -13.23
N ILE A 384 36.56 -18.39 -13.40
CA ILE A 384 35.55 -18.42 -12.33
C ILE A 384 35.45 -19.80 -11.66
N LEU A 385 35.51 -20.86 -12.47
CA LEU A 385 35.38 -22.24 -11.98
C LEU A 385 36.54 -22.68 -11.08
N ARG A 386 37.73 -22.09 -11.26
CA ARG A 386 38.89 -22.33 -10.38
C ARG A 386 38.72 -21.65 -9.01
N THR A 387 38.14 -20.45 -8.98
CA THR A 387 37.90 -19.70 -7.74
C THR A 387 36.84 -20.34 -6.86
N LEU A 388 35.88 -21.05 -7.47
CA LEU A 388 34.76 -21.69 -6.77
C LEU A 388 34.96 -23.19 -6.48
N GLY A 389 36.04 -23.81 -6.98
CA GLY A 389 36.29 -25.24 -6.81
C GLY A 389 35.23 -26.15 -7.47
N ALA A 390 34.45 -25.61 -8.43
CA ALA A 390 33.34 -26.31 -9.06
C ALA A 390 33.81 -27.31 -10.13
N THR A 391 33.09 -28.43 -10.26
CA THR A 391 33.42 -29.49 -11.25
C THR A 391 32.66 -29.28 -12.57
N PRO A 392 33.19 -29.75 -13.72
CA PRO A 392 32.56 -29.56 -15.04
C PRO A 392 31.11 -30.08 -15.16
N ALA A 393 30.69 -31.03 -14.31
CA ALA A 393 29.36 -31.63 -14.32
C ALA A 393 28.23 -30.69 -13.83
N GLN A 394 28.58 -29.54 -13.25
CA GLN A 394 27.63 -28.55 -12.73
C GLN A 394 27.33 -27.41 -13.73
N ILE A 395 27.83 -27.52 -14.97
CA ILE A 395 27.72 -26.51 -16.01
C ILE A 395 26.53 -26.84 -16.94
N MET A 396 25.43 -26.12 -16.80
CA MET A 396 24.41 -26.02 -17.87
C MET A 396 24.69 -24.78 -18.72
N GLY A 397 25.42 -24.96 -19.83
CA GLY A 397 25.54 -23.94 -20.87
C GLY A 397 24.44 -24.12 -21.93
N THR A 398 23.61 -23.10 -22.14
CA THR A 398 22.77 -23.02 -23.35
C THR A 398 23.45 -22.04 -24.29
N PHE A 399 23.89 -22.53 -25.45
CA PHE A 399 24.57 -21.71 -26.47
C PHE A 399 23.66 -21.49 -27.65
N MET A 400 23.39 -20.23 -27.95
CA MET A 400 22.83 -19.80 -29.22
C MET A 400 24.00 -19.25 -30.03
N VAL A 401 24.60 -20.09 -30.88
CA VAL A 401 25.53 -19.60 -31.90
C VAL A 401 24.68 -18.94 -32.97
N GLN A 402 24.91 -17.67 -33.24
CA GLN A 402 24.33 -16.97 -34.38
C GLN A 402 24.96 -17.56 -35.65
N GLY A 403 24.46 -18.73 -36.07
CA GLY A 403 24.67 -19.23 -37.42
C GLY A 403 24.00 -18.27 -38.38
N SER A 404 24.73 -17.81 -39.38
CA SER A 404 24.23 -16.97 -40.45
C SER A 404 22.98 -17.60 -41.06
N LEU A 405 21.81 -17.01 -40.80
CA LEU A 405 20.67 -17.15 -41.69
C LEU A 405 20.99 -16.28 -42.91
N ILE A 406 21.45 -16.93 -43.99
CA ILE A 406 21.11 -16.48 -45.34
C ILE A 406 19.71 -17.03 -45.63
#